data_AF-A0A6G1SJ69-F1
#
_entry.id   AF-A0A6G1SJ69-F1
#
_cell.length_a   1.000
_cell.length_b   1.000
_cell.length_c   1.000
_cell.angle_alpha   90.00
_cell.angle_beta   90.00
_cell.angle_gamma   90.00
#
_symmetry.space_group_name_H-M   'P 1'
#
loop_
_entity.id
_entity.type
_entity.pdbx_description
1 polymer ?
#
loop_
_entity_poly.entity_id
_entity_poly.type
_entity_poly.pdbx_seq_one_letter_code
_entity_poly.pdbx_strand_id
1 'polypeptide(L)'
;MDPTLSTEISNHLFEKPGKFFGLDLAAINIQRGRENGIPGYNHLREFCGLPRAKYFEDLTGVFSNKTLLRMAQLYKHVDDIDLFTAGISEYPVQDGLVGPTFGCLIARQFAVLRAGDRFWYENGGYNAQFSLYQLDEIRKQTAARLMCDNSDSIYDIQASALLIADPYTNPRVPCSSLPGIDLSKWKEESSYEPKPQQQQQQQQQYPSGQPQEYQPNALAMEYEPVVAAPQSEEYPRMPNSASNGQQQQQQPSMEAYLPTSGDEYEPMKTTSHFVDHVVESSSDYRAEPPTGYQSSAKA
;
A
#
# COMPACT_ATOMS: atom_id res chain seq x y z
N MET A 1 16.62 -17.82 11.29
CA MET A 1 15.59 -17.73 10.23
C MET A 1 14.27 -17.54 10.94
N ASP A 2 13.55 -16.50 10.50
CA ASP A 2 12.32 -15.97 11.07
C ASP A 2 11.30 -17.09 11.41
N PRO A 3 10.81 -17.19 12.66
CA PRO A 3 9.82 -18.18 13.03
C PRO A 3 8.41 -17.89 12.49
N THR A 4 8.18 -16.75 11.84
CA THR A 4 6.82 -16.26 11.51
C THR A 4 6.40 -16.51 10.06
N LEU A 5 7.32 -16.81 9.15
CA LEU A 5 6.96 -17.16 7.77
C LEU A 5 6.36 -18.57 7.71
N SER A 6 5.13 -18.66 7.20
CA SER A 6 4.43 -19.93 7.02
C SER A 6 5.13 -20.83 6.00
N THR A 7 5.07 -22.14 6.22
CA THR A 7 5.57 -23.17 5.28
C THR A 7 4.93 -23.07 3.91
N GLU A 8 3.68 -22.60 3.85
CA GLU A 8 2.93 -22.42 2.60
C GLU A 8 3.62 -21.44 1.64
N ILE A 9 4.28 -20.41 2.17
CA ILE A 9 4.98 -19.41 1.35
C ILE A 9 6.49 -19.66 1.30
N SER A 10 7.07 -20.39 2.25
CA SER A 10 8.52 -20.66 2.27
C SER A 10 8.91 -21.94 1.53
N ASN A 11 8.01 -22.93 1.36
CA ASN A 11 8.33 -24.20 0.69
C ASN A 11 7.30 -24.62 -0.36
N HIS A 12 6.08 -24.09 -0.29
CA HIS A 12 4.95 -24.54 -1.11
C HIS A 12 4.32 -23.41 -1.95
N LEU A 13 5.04 -22.30 -2.16
CA LEU A 13 4.52 -21.18 -2.94
C LEU A 13 4.27 -21.63 -4.38
N PHE A 14 3.02 -21.53 -4.84
CA PHE A 14 2.57 -22.00 -6.16
C PHE A 14 2.94 -23.46 -6.47
N GLU A 15 2.89 -24.34 -5.47
CA GLU A 15 3.06 -25.77 -5.67
C GLU A 15 2.03 -26.32 -6.68
N LYS A 16 2.52 -27.06 -7.68
CA LYS A 16 1.66 -27.68 -8.69
C LYS A 16 1.05 -28.98 -8.14
N PRO A 17 -0.21 -29.31 -8.49
CA PRO A 17 -0.82 -30.57 -8.11
C PRO A 17 0.07 -31.77 -8.44
N GLY A 18 0.27 -32.67 -7.48
CA GLY A 18 1.11 -33.86 -7.63
C GLY A 18 2.62 -33.62 -7.50
N LYS A 19 3.05 -32.41 -7.13
CA LYS A 19 4.40 -32.14 -6.63
C LYS A 19 4.42 -32.21 -5.09
N PHE A 20 5.62 -32.15 -4.53
CA PHE A 20 5.87 -32.18 -3.08
C PHE A 20 6.66 -30.95 -2.59
N PHE A 21 6.88 -29.98 -3.49
CA PHE A 21 7.56 -28.72 -3.21
C PHE A 21 7.12 -27.65 -4.22
N GLY A 22 7.06 -26.41 -3.76
CA GLY A 22 6.83 -25.21 -4.55
C GLY A 22 8.06 -24.30 -4.56
N LEU A 23 7.82 -23.00 -4.70
CA LEU A 23 8.82 -21.96 -4.57
C LEU A 23 8.97 -21.50 -3.11
N ASP A 24 10.04 -20.77 -2.84
CA ASP A 24 10.30 -20.11 -1.55
C ASP A 24 10.22 -18.59 -1.72
N LEU A 25 9.15 -17.99 -1.20
CA LEU A 25 8.94 -16.54 -1.27
C LEU A 25 10.02 -15.76 -0.51
N ALA A 26 10.51 -16.29 0.61
CA ALA A 26 11.53 -15.64 1.41
C ALA A 26 12.86 -15.60 0.65
N ALA A 27 13.26 -16.72 0.06
CA ALA A 27 14.44 -16.79 -0.80
C ALA A 27 14.30 -15.88 -2.03
N ILE A 28 13.12 -15.85 -2.66
CA ILE A 28 12.82 -14.94 -3.77
C ILE A 28 12.98 -13.47 -3.34
N ASN A 29 12.45 -13.07 -2.19
CA ASN A 29 12.55 -11.69 -1.70
C ASN A 29 14.01 -11.28 -1.41
N ILE A 30 14.79 -12.17 -0.81
CA ILE A 30 16.23 -11.95 -0.60
C ILE A 30 16.94 -11.77 -1.94
N GLN A 31 16.72 -12.70 -2.88
CA GLN A 31 17.36 -12.64 -4.19
C GLN A 31 16.94 -11.39 -4.99
N ARG A 32 15.67 -10.99 -4.91
CA ARG A 32 15.15 -9.78 -5.53
C ARG A 32 15.79 -8.52 -4.94
N GLY A 33 16.00 -8.47 -3.62
CA GLY A 33 16.73 -7.38 -2.97
C GLY A 33 18.14 -7.23 -3.54
N ARG A 34 18.86 -8.34 -3.70
CA ARG A 34 20.21 -8.37 -4.27
C ARG A 34 20.24 -7.95 -5.74
N GLU A 35 19.30 -8.46 -6.54
CA GLU A 35 19.14 -8.11 -7.96
C GLU A 35 18.90 -6.61 -8.16
N ASN A 36 18.09 -6.00 -7.29
CA ASN A 36 17.80 -4.56 -7.33
C ASN A 36 18.88 -3.70 -6.67
N GLY A 37 19.98 -4.29 -6.19
CA GLY A 37 21.07 -3.56 -5.55
C GLY A 37 20.65 -2.85 -4.27
N ILE A 38 19.66 -3.40 -3.54
CA ILE A 38 19.22 -2.83 -2.27
C ILE A 38 20.39 -2.85 -1.26
N PRO A 39 20.72 -1.72 -0.61
CA PRO A 39 21.77 -1.70 0.39
C PRO A 39 21.50 -2.67 1.54
N GLY A 40 22.59 -3.17 2.15
CA GLY A 40 22.51 -4.01 3.34
C GLY A 40 21.78 -3.32 4.49
N TYR A 41 21.20 -4.13 5.38
CA TYR A 41 20.41 -3.70 6.53
C TYR A 41 21.07 -2.56 7.32
N ASN A 42 22.35 -2.69 7.62
CA ASN A 42 23.07 -1.76 8.48
C ASN A 42 23.18 -0.35 7.89
N HIS A 43 23.23 -0.23 6.55
CA HIS A 43 23.20 1.05 5.86
C HIS A 43 21.83 1.75 6.02
N LEU A 44 20.74 0.99 5.86
CA LEU A 44 19.39 1.55 5.96
C LEU A 44 18.98 1.81 7.40
N ARG A 45 19.48 1.02 8.35
CA ARG A 45 19.40 1.28 9.78
C ARG A 45 20.00 2.65 10.12
N GLU A 46 21.23 2.91 9.65
CA GLU A 46 21.92 4.19 9.82
C GLU A 46 21.19 5.36 9.12
N PHE A 47 20.70 5.15 7.90
CA PHE A 47 19.84 6.13 7.21
C PHE A 47 18.58 6.50 8.01
N CYS A 48 18.06 5.55 8.79
CA CYS A 48 16.93 5.75 9.70
C CYS A 48 17.32 6.36 11.06
N GLY A 49 18.58 6.80 11.23
CA GLY A 49 19.07 7.44 12.45
C GLY A 49 19.37 6.45 13.58
N LEU A 50 19.34 5.14 13.31
CA LEU A 50 19.68 4.11 14.29
C LEU A 50 21.19 3.86 14.29
N PRO A 51 21.81 3.48 15.42
CA PRO A 51 23.24 3.21 15.47
C PRO A 51 23.64 2.09 14.53
N ARG A 52 24.68 2.34 13.71
CA ARG A 52 25.30 1.33 12.86
C ARG A 52 26.00 0.27 13.72
N ALA A 53 25.68 -1.00 13.49
CA ALA A 53 26.34 -2.11 14.16
C ALA A 53 27.74 -2.33 13.56
N LYS A 54 28.75 -2.62 14.38
CA LYS A 54 30.09 -3.03 13.92
C LYS A 54 30.27 -4.53 14.04
N TYR A 55 29.61 -5.14 15.02
CA TYR A 55 29.63 -6.56 15.30
C TYR A 55 28.21 -7.10 15.48
N PHE A 56 28.03 -8.41 15.35
CA PHE A 56 26.69 -9.01 15.50
C PHE A 56 26.14 -8.78 16.92
N GLU A 57 27.01 -8.72 17.92
CA GLU A 57 26.67 -8.46 19.32
C GLU A 57 26.01 -7.09 19.53
N ASP A 58 26.33 -6.10 18.69
CA ASP A 58 25.71 -4.76 18.74
C ASP A 58 24.21 -4.80 18.38
N LEU A 59 23.73 -5.90 17.79
CA LEU A 59 22.33 -6.13 17.43
C LEU A 59 21.58 -6.93 18.52
N THR A 60 22.19 -7.16 19.68
CA THR A 60 21.52 -7.79 20.82
C THR A 60 20.33 -6.93 21.28
N GLY A 61 19.18 -7.56 21.51
CA GLY A 61 17.94 -6.85 21.87
C GLY A 61 17.20 -6.21 20.69
N VAL A 62 17.79 -6.20 19.48
CA VAL A 62 17.09 -5.83 18.24
C VAL A 62 16.32 -7.03 17.67
N PHE A 63 16.90 -8.22 17.82
CA PHE A 63 16.37 -9.50 17.34
C PHE A 63 16.29 -10.50 18.47
N SER A 64 15.56 -11.61 18.26
CA SER A 64 15.69 -12.77 19.16
C SER A 64 17.11 -13.34 19.11
N ASN A 65 17.63 -13.80 20.26
CA ASN A 65 18.97 -14.39 20.36
C ASN A 65 19.18 -15.53 19.34
N LYS A 66 18.15 -16.36 19.12
CA LYS A 66 18.19 -17.44 18.13
C LYS A 66 18.35 -16.89 16.71
N THR A 67 17.63 -15.83 16.35
CA THR A 67 17.73 -15.21 15.03
C THR A 67 19.11 -14.59 14.82
N LEU A 68 19.60 -13.84 15.80
CA LEU A 68 20.90 -13.18 15.73
C LEU A 68 22.06 -14.18 15.58
N LEU A 69 22.05 -15.26 16.37
CA LEU A 69 23.03 -16.34 16.24
C LEU A 69 23.00 -16.99 14.84
N ARG A 70 21.81 -17.16 14.26
CA ARG A 70 21.68 -17.70 12.90
C ARG A 70 22.18 -16.72 11.85
N MET A 71 21.95 -15.42 12.02
CA MET A 71 22.51 -14.41 11.12
C MET A 71 24.04 -14.41 11.18
N ALA A 72 24.64 -14.47 12.37
CA ALA A 72 26.09 -14.56 12.55
C ALA A 72 26.72 -15.82 11.95
N GLN A 73 25.95 -16.92 11.81
CA GLN A 73 26.40 -18.14 11.13
C GLN A 73 26.31 -18.05 9.60
N LEU A 74 25.39 -17.23 9.07
CA LEU A 74 25.09 -17.17 7.64
C LEU A 74 25.82 -16.03 6.93
N TYR A 75 25.90 -14.87 7.58
CA TYR A 75 26.52 -13.66 7.04
C TYR A 75 27.94 -13.51 7.56
N LYS A 76 28.88 -13.13 6.68
CA LYS A 76 30.28 -12.95 7.06
C LYS A 76 30.49 -11.71 7.92
N HIS A 77 29.75 -10.64 7.62
CA HIS A 77 29.79 -9.38 8.34
C HIS A 77 28.38 -8.82 8.56
N VAL A 78 28.18 -7.97 9.57
CA VAL A 78 26.88 -7.33 9.87
C VAL A 78 26.37 -6.44 8.72
N ASP A 79 27.28 -5.95 7.89
CA ASP A 79 26.96 -5.15 6.70
C ASP A 79 26.38 -5.98 5.56
N ASP A 80 26.59 -7.30 5.57
CA ASP A 80 26.11 -8.21 4.52
C ASP A 80 24.66 -8.66 4.76
N ILE A 81 24.07 -8.34 5.91
CA ILE A 81 22.70 -8.76 6.26
C ILE A 81 21.71 -8.13 5.27
N ASP A 82 20.96 -8.96 4.55
CA ASP A 82 19.94 -8.50 3.61
C ASP A 82 18.84 -7.73 4.36
N LEU A 83 18.40 -6.59 3.79
CA LEU A 83 17.38 -5.74 4.41
C LEU A 83 16.10 -6.52 4.75
N PHE A 84 15.60 -7.35 3.82
CA PHE A 84 14.36 -8.11 4.03
C PHE A 84 14.49 -9.05 5.23
N THR A 85 15.60 -9.77 5.33
CA THR A 85 15.87 -10.73 6.42
C THR A 85 15.90 -10.05 7.77
N ALA A 86 16.56 -8.89 7.88
CA ALA A 86 16.59 -8.13 9.13
C ALA A 86 15.23 -7.47 9.43
N GLY A 87 14.62 -6.81 8.45
CA GLY A 87 13.43 -6.00 8.68
C GLY A 87 12.20 -6.78 9.16
N ILE A 88 12.03 -8.02 8.71
CA ILE A 88 10.97 -8.92 9.24
C ILE A 88 11.34 -9.55 10.59
N SER A 89 12.62 -9.51 10.96
CA SER A 89 13.13 -10.13 12.19
C SER A 89 13.22 -9.18 13.37
N GLU A 90 13.29 -7.86 13.12
CA GLU A 90 13.37 -6.84 14.17
C GLU A 90 12.16 -6.95 15.10
N TYR A 91 12.38 -6.75 16.40
CA TYR A 91 11.25 -6.60 17.32
C TYR A 91 10.39 -5.40 16.92
N PRO A 92 9.06 -5.57 16.89
CA PRO A 92 8.16 -4.46 16.56
C PRO A 92 8.32 -3.28 17.52
N VAL A 93 8.10 -2.08 17.00
CA VAL A 93 7.92 -0.89 17.84
C VAL A 93 6.65 -1.04 18.69
N GLN A 94 6.55 -0.27 19.78
CA GLN A 94 5.36 -0.26 20.61
C GLN A 94 4.11 0.06 19.76
N ASP A 95 3.06 -0.73 19.94
CA ASP A 95 1.79 -0.65 19.21
C ASP A 95 1.91 -0.77 17.68
N GLY A 96 3.05 -1.24 17.17
CA GLY A 96 3.32 -1.48 15.76
C GLY A 96 3.52 -2.97 15.42
N LEU A 97 3.53 -3.28 14.13
CA LEU A 97 3.75 -4.64 13.61
C LEU A 97 5.14 -4.85 12.99
N VAL A 98 5.91 -3.77 12.84
CA VAL A 98 7.24 -3.80 12.21
C VAL A 98 8.26 -3.16 13.13
N GLY A 99 9.52 -3.58 12.99
CA GLY A 99 10.62 -3.01 13.76
C GLY A 99 10.99 -1.59 13.33
N PRO A 100 11.88 -0.91 14.09
CA PRO A 100 12.24 0.49 13.88
C PRO A 100 12.72 0.81 12.45
N THR A 101 13.51 -0.07 11.83
CA THR A 101 14.07 0.17 10.49
C THR A 101 12.97 0.13 9.43
N PHE A 102 12.14 -0.92 9.42
CA PHE A 102 10.99 -1.00 8.51
C PHE A 102 9.94 0.08 8.80
N GLY A 103 9.67 0.38 10.07
CA GLY A 103 8.78 1.48 10.46
C GLY A 103 9.22 2.82 9.87
N CYS A 104 10.51 3.16 10.00
CA CYS A 104 11.08 4.36 9.39
C CYS A 104 10.93 4.37 7.85
N LEU A 105 11.36 3.31 7.16
CA LEU A 105 11.33 3.25 5.69
C LEU A 105 9.90 3.34 5.15
N ILE A 106 8.98 2.58 5.73
CA ILE A 106 7.56 2.56 5.36
C ILE A 106 6.94 3.94 5.63
N ALA A 107 7.11 4.50 6.84
CA ALA A 107 6.54 5.79 7.20
C ALA A 107 7.04 6.92 6.29
N ARG A 108 8.35 6.96 6.00
CA ARG A 108 8.92 7.93 5.06
C ARG A 108 8.31 7.80 3.67
N GLN A 109 8.17 6.58 3.16
CA GLN A 109 7.57 6.36 1.85
C GLN A 109 6.11 6.83 1.80
N PHE A 110 5.31 6.49 2.81
CA PHE A 110 3.91 6.94 2.90
C PHE A 110 3.80 8.47 3.06
N ALA A 111 4.70 9.10 3.81
CA ALA A 111 4.72 10.56 3.98
C ALA A 111 4.99 11.26 2.64
N VAL A 112 5.97 10.79 1.87
CA VAL A 112 6.28 11.35 0.55
C VAL A 112 5.16 11.08 -0.46
N LEU A 113 4.54 9.90 -0.44
CA LEU A 113 3.38 9.60 -1.29
C LEU A 113 2.22 10.56 -1.01
N ARG A 114 1.88 10.78 0.27
CA ARG A 114 0.83 11.71 0.67
C ARG A 114 1.15 13.15 0.26
N ALA A 115 2.36 13.63 0.59
CA ALA A 115 2.75 15.02 0.33
C ALA A 115 2.96 15.33 -1.16
N GLY A 116 3.44 14.35 -1.93
CA GLY A 116 3.70 14.48 -3.36
C GLY A 116 2.48 14.26 -4.26
N ASP A 117 1.38 13.75 -3.72
CA ASP A 117 0.16 13.52 -4.49
C ASP A 117 -0.71 14.78 -4.55
N ARG A 118 -0.72 15.41 -5.73
CA ARG A 118 -1.60 16.57 -6.01
C ARG A 118 -3.08 16.26 -5.78
N PHE A 119 -3.49 15.01 -5.96
CA PHE A 119 -4.86 14.53 -5.78
C PHE A 119 -5.08 13.82 -4.44
N TRP A 120 -4.17 13.96 -3.47
CA TRP A 120 -4.43 13.50 -2.11
C TRP A 120 -5.76 14.09 -1.64
N TYR A 121 -6.66 13.23 -1.17
CA TYR A 121 -8.09 13.58 -1.00
C TYR A 121 -8.36 14.71 0.01
N GLU A 122 -7.43 15.01 0.91
CA GLU A 122 -7.55 16.11 1.87
C GLU A 122 -6.91 17.42 1.38
N ASN A 123 -6.23 17.42 0.23
CA ASN A 123 -5.61 18.63 -0.28
C ASN A 123 -6.68 19.63 -0.74
N GLY A 124 -6.44 20.91 -0.44
CA GLY A 124 -7.21 22.04 -0.94
C GLY A 124 -6.38 22.97 -1.84
N GLY A 125 -7.01 24.01 -2.36
CA GLY A 125 -6.40 25.04 -3.20
C GLY A 125 -6.41 24.79 -4.71
N TYR A 126 -7.10 23.76 -5.21
CA TYR A 126 -7.08 23.38 -6.64
C TYR A 126 -8.46 22.94 -7.15
N ASN A 127 -8.68 23.01 -8.46
CA ASN A 127 -9.95 22.67 -9.11
C ASN A 127 -10.41 21.20 -8.94
N ALA A 128 -9.55 20.33 -8.40
CA ALA A 128 -9.82 18.90 -8.20
C ALA A 128 -10.04 18.50 -6.73
N GLN A 129 -10.19 19.47 -5.83
CA GLN A 129 -10.41 19.19 -4.40
C GLN A 129 -11.85 18.75 -4.10
N PHE A 130 -12.02 17.95 -3.06
CA PHE A 130 -13.34 17.73 -2.46
C PHE A 130 -13.80 18.98 -1.71
N SER A 131 -15.12 19.20 -1.66
CA SER A 131 -15.70 20.17 -0.71
C SER A 131 -15.58 19.66 0.72
N LEU A 132 -15.69 20.55 1.71
CA LEU A 132 -15.66 20.13 3.12
C LEU A 132 -16.78 19.12 3.44
N TYR A 133 -17.98 19.32 2.88
CA TYR A 133 -19.09 18.37 3.04
C TYR A 133 -18.78 16.99 2.46
N GLN A 134 -18.13 16.93 1.30
CA GLN A 134 -17.69 15.67 0.71
C GLN A 134 -16.60 15.01 1.55
N LEU A 135 -15.66 15.80 2.08
CA LEU A 135 -14.57 15.29 2.91
C LEU A 135 -15.09 14.68 4.22
N ASP A 136 -16.11 15.29 4.82
CA ASP A 136 -16.78 14.75 6.01
C ASP A 136 -17.46 13.40 5.72
N GLU A 137 -18.04 13.23 4.53
CA GLU A 137 -18.63 11.94 4.12
C GLU A 137 -17.55 10.87 3.85
N ILE A 138 -16.41 11.22 3.25
CA ILE A 138 -15.28 10.32 3.04
C ILE A 138 -14.71 9.84 4.37
N ARG A 139 -14.56 10.73 5.36
CA ARG A 139 -13.98 10.42 6.68
C ARG A 139 -14.81 9.44 7.51
N LYS A 140 -16.10 9.29 7.22
CA LYS A 140 -16.96 8.27 7.87
C LYS A 140 -16.66 6.85 7.39
N GLN A 141 -15.99 6.69 6.24
CA GLN A 141 -15.78 5.38 5.66
C GLN A 141 -14.83 4.53 6.49
N THR A 142 -15.21 3.26 6.68
CA THR A 142 -14.40 2.25 7.35
C THR A 142 -14.29 1.01 6.47
N ALA A 143 -13.22 0.23 6.64
CA ALA A 143 -13.10 -1.06 5.96
C ALA A 143 -14.28 -2.00 6.29
N ALA A 144 -14.82 -1.91 7.51
CA ALA A 144 -16.00 -2.67 7.92
C ALA A 144 -17.24 -2.27 7.10
N ARG A 145 -17.49 -0.96 6.95
CA ARG A 145 -18.60 -0.46 6.13
C ARG A 145 -18.45 -0.87 4.67
N LEU A 146 -17.24 -0.74 4.11
CA LEU A 146 -16.94 -1.16 2.74
C LEU A 146 -17.28 -2.64 2.52
N MET A 147 -16.91 -3.53 3.45
CA MET A 147 -17.22 -4.95 3.36
C MET A 147 -18.73 -5.21 3.46
N CYS A 148 -19.44 -4.53 4.36
CA CYS A 148 -20.90 -4.65 4.49
C CYS A 148 -21.63 -4.24 3.21
N ASP A 149 -21.23 -3.14 2.57
CA ASP A 149 -21.90 -2.64 1.36
C ASP A 149 -21.67 -3.51 0.12
N ASN A 150 -20.65 -4.36 0.13
CA ASN A 150 -20.22 -5.15 -1.04
C ASN A 150 -20.29 -6.68 -0.82
N SER A 151 -20.99 -7.15 0.22
CA SER A 151 -21.11 -8.58 0.52
C SER A 151 -22.57 -8.99 0.75
N ASP A 152 -23.03 -10.01 0.03
CA ASP A 152 -24.44 -10.48 0.12
C ASP A 152 -24.78 -11.18 1.44
N SER A 153 -23.79 -11.76 2.13
CA SER A 153 -23.99 -12.61 3.31
C SER A 153 -23.32 -12.08 4.59
N ILE A 154 -23.01 -10.78 4.65
CA ILE A 154 -22.44 -10.15 5.85
C ILE A 154 -23.48 -9.19 6.43
N TYR A 155 -24.08 -9.60 7.55
CA TYR A 155 -25.08 -8.79 8.28
C TYR A 155 -24.51 -8.14 9.54
N ASP A 156 -23.42 -8.69 10.07
CA ASP A 156 -22.64 -8.18 11.20
C ASP A 156 -21.15 -8.43 10.99
N ILE A 157 -20.32 -7.51 11.49
CA ILE A 157 -18.86 -7.50 11.32
C ILE A 157 -18.19 -6.84 12.52
N GLN A 158 -16.90 -7.09 12.74
CA GLN A 158 -16.14 -6.32 13.74
C GLN A 158 -16.24 -4.82 13.45
N ALA A 159 -16.44 -4.00 14.48
CA ALA A 159 -16.52 -2.55 14.33
C ALA A 159 -15.30 -1.96 13.60
N SER A 160 -14.10 -2.47 13.90
CA SER A 160 -12.86 -2.22 13.17
C SER A 160 -12.37 -3.51 12.50
N ALA A 161 -12.65 -3.65 11.19
CA ALA A 161 -12.34 -4.86 10.42
C ALA A 161 -10.84 -5.18 10.29
N LEU A 162 -9.95 -4.20 10.51
CA LEU A 162 -8.49 -4.38 10.44
C LEU A 162 -7.84 -4.63 11.81
N LEU A 163 -8.62 -4.62 12.89
CA LEU A 163 -8.14 -4.97 14.23
C LEU A 163 -8.54 -6.40 14.57
N ILE A 164 -7.81 -7.00 15.51
CA ILE A 164 -8.11 -8.33 16.03
C ILE A 164 -9.52 -8.34 16.63
N ALA A 165 -10.26 -9.42 16.40
CA ALA A 165 -11.58 -9.59 16.99
C ALA A 165 -11.46 -9.69 18.52
N ASP A 166 -12.22 -8.87 19.23
CA ASP A 166 -12.29 -8.89 20.68
C ASP A 166 -13.72 -8.55 21.13
N PRO A 167 -14.37 -9.36 22.00
CA PRO A 167 -15.75 -9.13 22.38
C PRO A 167 -16.03 -7.80 23.11
N TYR A 168 -15.01 -7.15 23.66
CA TYR A 168 -15.16 -5.97 24.50
C TYR A 168 -14.64 -4.70 23.84
N THR A 169 -13.49 -4.79 23.17
CA THR A 169 -12.77 -3.67 22.58
C THR A 169 -12.98 -3.53 21.08
N ASN A 170 -13.37 -4.61 20.39
CA ASN A 170 -13.69 -4.60 18.97
C ASN A 170 -14.83 -5.58 18.67
N PRO A 171 -16.03 -5.41 19.24
CA PRO A 171 -17.12 -6.37 19.09
C PRO A 171 -17.67 -6.41 17.66
N ARG A 172 -18.45 -7.46 17.37
CA ARG A 172 -19.29 -7.49 16.17
C ARG A 172 -20.48 -6.58 16.34
N VAL A 173 -20.77 -5.80 15.30
CA VAL A 173 -21.91 -4.89 15.24
C VAL A 173 -22.71 -5.14 13.95
N PRO A 174 -24.04 -4.93 13.97
CA PRO A 174 -24.85 -5.02 12.75
C PRO A 174 -24.36 -4.03 11.70
N CYS A 175 -24.32 -4.43 10.43
CA CYS A 175 -23.93 -3.55 9.32
C CYS A 175 -24.77 -2.27 9.24
N SER A 176 -26.05 -2.35 9.62
CA SER A 176 -26.97 -1.21 9.68
C SER A 176 -26.58 -0.14 10.71
N SER A 177 -25.76 -0.49 11.70
CA SER A 177 -25.25 0.46 12.72
C SER A 177 -24.01 1.22 12.26
N LEU A 178 -23.32 0.76 11.20
CA LEU A 178 -22.12 1.42 10.68
C LEU A 178 -22.49 2.62 9.81
N PRO A 179 -21.84 3.79 9.98
CA PRO A 179 -22.14 4.97 9.20
C PRO A 179 -21.83 4.75 7.71
N GLY A 180 -22.78 5.12 6.85
CA GLY A 180 -22.62 5.08 5.39
C GLY A 180 -22.21 6.45 4.83
N ILE A 181 -21.79 6.46 3.56
CA ILE A 181 -21.49 7.69 2.82
C ILE A 181 -22.78 8.33 2.29
N ASP A 182 -22.99 9.63 2.54
CA ASP A 182 -24.07 10.39 1.88
C ASP A 182 -23.61 10.94 0.52
N LEU A 183 -23.91 10.19 -0.55
CA LEU A 183 -23.55 10.60 -1.92
C LEU A 183 -24.34 11.81 -2.44
N SER A 184 -25.35 12.31 -1.70
CA SER A 184 -26.06 13.53 -2.10
C SER A 184 -25.13 14.75 -2.14
N LYS A 185 -23.99 14.73 -1.42
CA LYS A 185 -22.98 15.79 -1.46
C LYS A 185 -22.21 15.88 -2.79
N TRP A 186 -22.38 14.91 -3.68
CA TRP A 186 -21.83 14.92 -5.05
C TRP A 186 -22.86 15.29 -6.11
N LYS A 187 -24.09 15.63 -5.71
CA LYS A 187 -25.13 16.03 -6.65
C LYS A 187 -24.76 17.37 -7.29
N GLU A 188 -24.48 17.34 -8.59
CA GLU A 188 -24.32 18.55 -9.40
C GLU A 188 -25.68 19.19 -9.68
N GLU A 189 -25.74 20.52 -9.62
CA GLU A 189 -26.89 21.24 -10.17
C GLU A 189 -26.80 21.17 -11.69
N SER A 190 -27.80 20.58 -12.33
CA SER A 190 -27.85 20.44 -13.78
C SER A 190 -27.92 21.81 -14.46
N SER A 191 -26.78 22.40 -14.81
CA SER A 191 -26.72 23.53 -15.73
C SER A 191 -26.60 23.06 -17.19
N TYR A 192 -27.29 21.97 -17.55
CA TYR A 192 -27.55 21.71 -18.95
C TYR A 192 -28.72 22.61 -19.36
N GLU A 193 -28.43 23.86 -19.70
CA GLU A 193 -29.33 24.64 -20.55
C GLU A 193 -29.14 24.12 -21.99
N PRO A 194 -30.11 23.40 -22.57
CA PRO A 194 -30.06 23.13 -23.99
C PRO A 194 -30.07 24.47 -24.72
N LYS A 195 -28.95 24.84 -25.36
CA LYS A 195 -28.92 25.99 -26.26
C LYS A 195 -30.04 25.81 -27.29
N PRO A 196 -30.96 26.77 -27.47
CA PRO A 196 -32.02 26.64 -28.44
C PRO A 196 -31.39 26.43 -29.82
N GLN A 197 -31.68 25.27 -30.44
CA GLN A 197 -31.33 25.02 -31.83
C GLN A 197 -32.06 26.07 -32.67
N GLN A 198 -31.32 27.03 -33.23
CA GLN A 198 -31.83 27.85 -34.31
C GLN A 198 -32.12 26.91 -35.48
N GLN A 199 -33.40 26.60 -35.70
CA GLN A 199 -33.84 25.91 -36.90
C GLN A 199 -33.57 26.82 -38.10
N GLN A 200 -32.39 26.69 -38.70
CA GLN A 200 -32.20 27.14 -40.06
C GLN A 200 -33.00 26.18 -40.96
N GLN A 201 -34.22 26.56 -41.30
CA GLN A 201 -34.97 25.93 -42.38
C GLN A 201 -34.24 26.20 -43.70
N GLN A 202 -33.28 25.35 -44.05
CA GLN A 202 -32.86 25.24 -45.44
C GLN A 202 -33.84 24.30 -46.13
N GLN A 203 -34.77 24.86 -46.89
CA GLN A 203 -35.56 24.11 -47.86
C GLN A 203 -34.60 23.62 -48.95
N GLN A 204 -34.20 22.35 -48.90
CA GLN A 204 -33.56 21.70 -50.04
C GLN A 204 -34.63 21.13 -50.96
N GLN A 205 -34.80 21.79 -52.09
CA GLN A 205 -35.61 21.32 -53.21
C GLN A 205 -34.82 20.24 -53.96
N TYR A 206 -35.30 18.99 -53.92
CA TYR A 206 -34.72 17.89 -54.68
C TYR A 206 -35.27 17.85 -56.12
N PRO A 207 -34.43 17.79 -57.17
CA PRO A 207 -34.87 17.32 -58.47
C PRO A 207 -34.82 15.78 -58.52
N SER A 208 -35.85 15.22 -59.15
CA SER A 208 -36.04 13.80 -59.42
C SER A 208 -34.98 13.21 -60.36
N GLY A 209 -34.35 12.11 -59.96
CA GLY A 209 -33.47 11.27 -60.79
C GLY A 209 -33.37 9.85 -60.21
N GLN A 210 -33.35 8.84 -61.10
CA GLN A 210 -33.66 7.42 -60.89
C GLN A 210 -32.78 6.64 -59.87
N PRO A 211 -33.24 5.46 -59.37
CA PRO A 211 -32.51 4.69 -58.38
C PRO A 211 -31.31 3.96 -58.99
N GLN A 212 -30.11 4.23 -58.48
CA GLN A 212 -28.95 3.37 -58.71
C GLN A 212 -28.94 2.22 -57.71
N GLU A 213 -28.82 1.02 -58.26
CA GLU A 213 -28.74 -0.27 -57.57
C GLU A 213 -27.46 -0.33 -56.70
N TYR A 214 -27.62 -0.64 -55.42
CA TYR A 214 -26.52 -0.73 -54.45
C TYR A 214 -25.75 -2.03 -54.66
N GLN A 215 -24.49 -1.96 -55.11
CA GLN A 215 -23.56 -3.08 -55.06
C GLN A 215 -22.70 -3.00 -53.80
N PRO A 216 -22.77 -3.99 -52.88
CA PRO A 216 -21.89 -4.02 -51.73
C PRO A 216 -20.49 -4.45 -52.16
N ASN A 217 -19.50 -3.55 -52.02
CA ASN A 217 -18.10 -3.94 -52.11
C ASN A 217 -17.75 -4.85 -50.94
N ALA A 218 -17.51 -6.12 -51.25
CA ALA A 218 -16.93 -7.10 -50.35
C ALA A 218 -15.44 -6.83 -50.18
N LEU A 219 -15.03 -6.47 -48.97
CA LEU A 219 -13.70 -6.81 -48.45
C LEU A 219 -13.92 -7.40 -47.06
N ALA A 220 -14.17 -8.71 -47.05
CA ALA A 220 -14.04 -9.55 -45.89
C ALA A 220 -12.56 -9.54 -45.47
N MET A 221 -12.29 -9.26 -44.19
CA MET A 221 -11.01 -9.66 -43.59
C MET A 221 -11.07 -11.17 -43.36
N GLU A 222 -10.35 -11.91 -44.18
CA GLU A 222 -10.07 -13.32 -43.96
C GLU A 222 -9.19 -13.47 -42.71
N TYR A 223 -9.63 -14.35 -41.79
CA TYR A 223 -8.80 -14.83 -40.70
C TYR A 223 -7.91 -15.95 -41.23
N GLU A 224 -6.60 -15.75 -41.25
CA GLU A 224 -5.66 -16.87 -41.43
C GLU A 224 -5.46 -17.62 -40.10
N PRO A 225 -5.46 -18.97 -40.10
CA PRO A 225 -5.17 -19.76 -38.91
C PRO A 225 -3.67 -19.75 -38.58
N VAL A 226 -3.37 -19.50 -37.31
CA VAL A 226 -2.00 -19.54 -36.77
C VAL A 226 -1.46 -20.97 -36.82
N VAL A 227 -0.45 -21.20 -37.66
CA VAL A 227 0.29 -22.46 -37.73
C VAL A 227 1.26 -22.54 -36.54
N ALA A 228 1.26 -23.68 -35.86
CA ALA A 228 2.15 -23.96 -34.74
C ALA A 228 3.64 -23.89 -35.15
N ALA A 229 4.46 -23.20 -34.35
CA ALA A 229 5.91 -23.10 -34.56
C ALA A 229 6.60 -24.45 -34.29
N PRO A 230 7.54 -24.90 -35.15
CA PRO A 230 8.38 -26.05 -34.85
C PRO A 230 9.49 -25.68 -33.85
N GLN A 231 9.86 -26.66 -33.04
CA GLN A 231 10.95 -26.57 -32.06
C GLN A 231 12.34 -26.60 -32.70
N SER A 232 13.29 -26.07 -31.92
CA SER A 232 14.75 -26.12 -32.02
C SER A 232 15.42 -25.33 -33.15
N GLU A 233 16.05 -24.21 -32.78
CA GLU A 233 17.38 -23.85 -33.28
C GLU A 233 18.09 -22.92 -32.28
N GLU A 234 19.40 -23.11 -32.21
CA GLU A 234 20.35 -22.71 -31.18
C GLU A 234 20.76 -21.23 -31.32
N TYR A 235 20.72 -20.45 -30.22
CA TYR A 235 21.10 -19.03 -30.27
C TYR A 235 22.63 -18.85 -30.42
N PRO A 236 23.13 -18.04 -31.38
CA PRO A 236 24.55 -17.72 -31.45
C PRO A 236 24.97 -16.78 -30.31
N ARG A 237 26.09 -17.12 -29.67
CA ARG A 237 26.77 -16.33 -28.62
C ARG A 237 27.27 -14.99 -29.20
N MET A 238 26.83 -13.85 -28.67
CA MET A 238 27.36 -12.54 -29.07
C MET A 238 28.79 -12.33 -28.52
N PRO A 239 29.70 -11.76 -29.31
CA PRO A 239 31.07 -11.47 -28.86
C PRO A 239 31.14 -10.18 -28.03
N ASN A 240 31.92 -10.25 -26.94
CA ASN A 240 32.38 -9.08 -26.19
C ASN A 240 33.21 -8.17 -27.10
N SER A 241 32.87 -6.88 -27.14
CA SER A 241 33.84 -5.84 -27.52
C SER A 241 33.73 -4.65 -26.58
N ALA A 242 34.81 -4.47 -25.82
CA ALA A 242 35.14 -3.21 -25.20
C ALA A 242 35.57 -2.23 -26.29
N SER A 243 35.04 -1.01 -26.29
CA SER A 243 35.81 0.17 -26.72
C SER A 243 35.14 1.46 -26.24
N ASN A 244 36.02 2.39 -25.85
CA ASN A 244 35.75 3.71 -25.31
C ASN A 244 35.04 4.63 -26.32
N GLY A 245 34.09 5.41 -25.82
CA GLY A 245 33.52 6.56 -26.53
C GLY A 245 32.86 7.53 -25.55
N GLN A 246 33.59 8.57 -25.16
CA GLN A 246 33.07 9.68 -24.36
C GLN A 246 31.99 10.43 -25.15
N GLN A 247 30.80 10.58 -24.59
CA GLN A 247 29.92 11.71 -24.88
C GLN A 247 29.42 12.29 -23.56
N GLN A 248 29.90 13.50 -23.26
CA GLN A 248 29.42 14.32 -22.15
C GLN A 248 27.99 14.77 -22.44
N GLN A 249 27.04 14.35 -21.61
CA GLN A 249 25.77 15.05 -21.45
C GLN A 249 25.84 15.83 -20.13
N GLN A 250 25.72 17.15 -20.23
CA GLN A 250 25.63 18.05 -19.09
C GLN A 250 24.35 17.76 -18.29
N GLN A 251 24.51 17.37 -17.02
CA GLN A 251 23.42 17.36 -16.05
C GLN A 251 23.20 18.78 -15.51
N PRO A 252 21.97 19.30 -15.43
CA PRO A 252 21.70 20.51 -14.67
C PRO A 252 21.83 20.20 -13.16
N SER A 253 22.47 21.11 -12.43
CA SER A 253 22.67 21.04 -10.99
C SER A 253 21.33 21.11 -10.24
N MET A 254 20.99 20.04 -9.52
CA MET A 254 19.94 20.07 -8.50
C MET A 254 20.50 20.75 -7.24
N GLU A 255 20.18 22.03 -7.04
CA GLU A 255 20.35 22.67 -5.74
C GLU A 255 19.40 21.99 -4.74
N ALA A 256 19.97 21.25 -3.79
CA ALA A 256 19.24 20.64 -2.70
C ALA A 256 18.69 21.76 -1.80
N TYR A 257 17.36 21.80 -1.63
CA TYR A 257 16.72 22.67 -0.66
C TYR A 257 17.05 22.14 0.75
N LEU A 258 18.05 22.74 1.39
CA LEU A 258 18.37 22.49 2.80
C LEU A 258 17.32 23.22 3.67
N PRO A 259 16.62 22.54 4.59
CA PRO A 259 15.74 23.23 5.53
C PRO A 259 16.59 24.08 6.48
N THR A 260 16.21 25.34 6.64
CA THR A 260 16.83 26.28 7.59
C THR A 260 16.60 25.81 9.01
N SER A 261 17.67 25.81 9.82
CA SER A 261 17.63 25.53 11.26
C SER A 261 16.70 26.52 11.98
N GLY A 262 15.50 26.07 12.35
CA GLY A 262 14.54 26.90 13.06
C GLY A 262 13.20 26.26 13.37
N ASP A 263 12.80 25.20 12.66
CA ASP A 263 11.52 24.54 12.92
C ASP A 263 11.68 23.43 13.98
N GLU A 264 11.34 23.78 15.23
CA GLU A 264 11.11 22.81 16.29
C GLU A 264 10.06 21.79 15.81
N TYR A 265 10.48 20.54 15.73
CA TYR A 265 9.60 19.42 15.44
C TYR A 265 8.67 19.20 16.63
N GLU A 266 7.48 19.81 16.60
CA GLU A 266 6.39 19.37 17.48
C GLU A 266 5.94 17.98 17.01
N PRO A 267 5.91 16.96 17.90
CA PRO A 267 5.34 15.68 17.56
C PRO A 267 3.87 15.88 17.19
N MET A 268 3.53 15.56 15.94
CA MET A 268 2.18 15.62 15.40
C MET A 268 1.28 14.76 16.29
N LYS A 269 0.42 15.40 17.11
CA LYS A 269 -0.65 14.71 17.84
C LYS A 269 -1.56 14.09 16.78
N THR A 270 -1.39 12.80 16.54
CA THR A 270 -2.35 12.00 15.80
C THR A 270 -3.58 11.83 16.70
N THR A 271 -4.47 12.81 16.70
CA THR A 271 -5.86 12.55 17.08
C THR A 271 -6.46 11.72 15.96
N SER A 272 -6.17 10.42 15.98
CA SER A 272 -6.98 9.44 15.27
C SER A 272 -8.35 9.44 15.95
N HIS A 273 -9.24 10.31 15.48
CA HIS A 273 -10.67 10.29 15.80
C HIS A 273 -11.34 8.95 15.40
N PHE A 274 -10.59 7.99 14.85
CA PHE A 274 -11.06 6.67 14.46
C PHE A 274 -11.44 5.78 15.67
N VAL A 275 -10.85 6.01 16.84
CA VAL A 275 -11.16 5.22 18.06
C VAL A 275 -12.22 5.94 18.93
N ASP A 276 -12.26 7.26 18.92
CA ASP A 276 -13.08 8.04 19.87
C ASP A 276 -14.59 7.96 19.59
N HIS A 277 -15.00 7.80 18.33
CA HIS A 277 -16.44 7.78 17.99
C HIS A 277 -17.18 6.50 18.37
N VAL A 278 -16.50 5.42 18.74
CA VAL A 278 -17.17 4.18 19.17
C VAL A 278 -17.43 4.18 20.68
N VAL A 279 -16.69 4.96 21.47
CA VAL A 279 -16.74 4.90 22.94
C VAL A 279 -17.68 5.95 23.56
N GLU A 280 -18.02 7.05 22.86
CA GLU A 280 -18.83 8.13 23.45
C GLU A 280 -20.35 7.85 23.55
N SER A 281 -20.87 6.73 23.04
CA SER A 281 -22.32 6.44 23.07
C SER A 281 -22.84 5.75 24.34
N SER A 282 -22.00 5.51 25.35
CA SER A 282 -22.40 4.75 26.57
C SER A 282 -22.11 5.45 27.90
N SER A 283 -22.07 6.79 27.94
CA SER A 283 -21.91 7.55 29.18
C SER A 283 -23.23 7.67 29.98
N ASP A 284 -23.71 6.55 30.51
CA ASP A 284 -24.72 6.53 31.58
C ASP A 284 -24.56 5.29 32.46
N TYR A 285 -23.37 5.10 33.03
CA TYR A 285 -23.19 4.23 34.20
C TYR A 285 -22.18 4.83 35.17
N ARG A 286 -22.72 5.41 36.25
CA ARG A 286 -21.98 5.92 37.41
C ARG A 286 -21.56 4.73 38.28
N ALA A 287 -20.27 4.41 38.31
CA ALA A 287 -19.73 3.41 39.22
C ALA A 287 -19.46 4.01 40.61
N GLU A 288 -20.00 3.39 41.66
CA GLU A 288 -19.67 3.71 43.06
C GLU A 288 -18.25 3.25 43.43
N PRO A 289 -17.58 3.91 44.40
CA PRO A 289 -16.19 3.60 44.75
C PRO A 289 -16.08 2.29 45.55
N PRO A 290 -15.07 1.45 45.28
CA PRO A 290 -14.88 0.21 46.01
C PRO A 290 -14.31 0.48 47.42
N THR A 291 -15.00 -0.09 48.41
CA THR A 291 -14.55 -0.24 49.80
C THR A 291 -13.23 -1.02 49.88
N GLY A 292 -12.32 -0.52 50.70
CA GLY A 292 -10.92 -0.93 50.75
C GLY A 292 -10.63 -2.33 51.26
N TYR A 293 -9.42 -2.79 50.93
CA TYR A 293 -8.71 -3.84 51.64
C TYR A 293 -7.28 -3.37 51.91
N GLN A 294 -6.92 -3.41 53.19
CA GLN A 294 -5.67 -2.90 53.75
C GLN A 294 -4.48 -3.79 53.41
N SER A 295 -3.33 -3.12 53.31
CA SER A 295 -1.99 -3.68 53.22
C SER A 295 -1.63 -4.55 54.42
N SER A 296 -0.89 -5.63 54.16
CA SER A 296 0.13 -6.11 55.10
C SER A 296 1.31 -6.71 54.33
N ALA A 297 2.39 -5.95 54.26
CA ALA A 297 3.72 -6.46 53.99
C ALA A 297 4.23 -7.27 55.20
N LYS A 298 4.97 -8.35 54.95
CA LYS A 298 6.03 -8.84 55.83
C LYS A 298 6.93 -9.86 55.11
N ALA A 299 8.23 -9.53 55.11
CA ALA A 299 9.45 -10.34 54.97
C ALA A 299 9.61 -11.23 53.74
#